data_AF-A0A965MGE2-F1
#
_entry.id   AF-A0A965MGE2-F1
#
_cell.length_a   1.000
_cell.length_b   1.000
_cell.length_c   1.000
_cell.angle_alpha   90.00
_cell.angle_beta   90.00
_cell.angle_gamma   90.00
#
_symmetry.space_group_name_H-M   'P 1'
#
loop_
_entity.id
_entity.type
_entity.pdbx_description
1 polymer ?
#
loop_
_entity_poly.entity_id
_entity_poly.type
_entity_poly.pdbx_seq_one_letter_code
_entity_poly.pdbx_strand_id
1 'polypeptide(L)'
;MSRFIHLRVHTEYSLLEGAMRLKKLAGACADMDMPAVAVTDKNNLFAALEFSIYAADAGVQPIIGCQFDLAFEDPPAPDKPAPLAPIVLLAQSEVGYENLMKLNSCLYVDKGGALPQITFEQMTQHAEDVICLTGGALGPVGEILQRGARAAAKAKLQQFLDIFQDRLYVELQRHPGENGLPEAEKATERGFIELAYEMNIPLVATNDVYFPNSKMYEAHDALICIAEGAYVDQQTPRRRLTAQHYFKSPQEMATLFADLPEALENTVEIAQRCAFMAYRRDPIL
;
A
#
# COMPACT_ATOMS: atom_id res chain seq x y z
N MET A 1 2.02 -25.41 4.84
CA MET A 1 2.71 -24.13 5.07
C MET A 1 1.75 -23.04 4.66
N SER A 2 1.46 -22.08 5.54
CA SER A 2 0.68 -20.90 5.16
C SER A 2 1.48 -20.10 4.13
N ARG A 3 0.87 -19.79 2.99
CA ARG A 3 1.48 -18.95 1.96
C ARG A 3 0.91 -17.55 2.08
N PHE A 4 1.80 -16.57 2.24
CA PHE A 4 1.47 -15.15 2.30
C PHE A 4 2.63 -14.37 1.70
N ILE A 5 2.31 -13.30 0.97
CA ILE A 5 3.29 -12.41 0.35
C ILE A 5 2.97 -10.97 0.78
N HIS A 6 3.97 -10.24 1.24
CA HIS A 6 3.81 -8.82 1.55
C HIS A 6 3.64 -8.03 0.25
N LEU A 7 2.50 -7.37 0.11
CA LEU A 7 2.16 -6.53 -1.04
C LEU A 7 2.23 -5.02 -0.76
N ARG A 8 2.55 -4.63 0.48
CA ARG A 8 2.66 -3.23 0.89
C ARG A 8 3.85 -3.06 1.84
N VAL A 9 4.99 -2.67 1.29
CA VAL A 9 6.26 -2.52 2.02
C VAL A 9 6.91 -1.19 1.64
N HIS A 10 7.24 -0.41 2.67
CA HIS A 10 7.94 0.87 2.59
C HIS A 10 9.40 0.69 2.96
N THR A 11 10.25 0.93 1.99
CA THR A 11 11.69 0.92 2.14
C THR A 11 12.20 2.29 2.57
N GLU A 12 13.49 2.38 2.80
CA GLU A 12 14.18 3.65 3.01
C GLU A 12 14.03 4.67 1.85
N TYR A 13 13.53 4.25 0.69
CA TYR A 13 13.19 5.16 -0.41
C TYR A 13 11.82 5.83 -0.23
N SER A 14 10.94 5.35 0.66
CA SER A 14 9.88 6.16 1.26
C SER A 14 10.52 7.22 2.16
N LEU A 15 10.92 8.36 1.56
CA LEU A 15 11.72 9.38 2.22
C LEU A 15 11.08 9.86 3.52
N LEU A 16 11.86 9.79 4.61
CA LEU A 16 11.44 10.15 5.96
C LEU A 16 10.24 9.36 6.50
N GLU A 17 9.93 8.21 5.92
CA GLU A 17 8.76 7.41 6.30
C GLU A 17 9.07 5.92 6.43
N GLY A 18 9.80 5.30 5.50
CA GLY A 18 10.17 3.89 5.58
C GLY A 18 11.55 3.65 6.18
N ALA A 19 11.69 2.53 6.90
CA ALA A 19 12.94 2.10 7.55
C ALA A 19 13.35 0.68 7.15
N MET A 20 12.66 0.05 6.20
CA MET A 20 13.06 -1.24 5.65
C MET A 20 14.24 -1.04 4.68
N ARG A 21 15.39 -1.62 5.02
CA ARG A 21 16.60 -1.54 4.18
C ARG A 21 16.42 -2.38 2.93
N LEU A 22 16.45 -1.76 1.74
CA LEU A 22 16.17 -2.44 0.47
C LEU A 22 17.09 -3.66 0.25
N LYS A 23 18.39 -3.49 0.49
CA LYS A 23 19.41 -4.56 0.37
C LYS A 23 19.18 -5.77 1.28
N LYS A 24 18.43 -5.61 2.38
CA LYS A 24 18.15 -6.69 3.34
C LYS A 24 16.80 -7.36 3.08
N LEU A 25 15.93 -6.77 2.27
CA LEU A 25 14.55 -7.23 2.07
C LEU A 25 14.50 -8.62 1.45
N ALA A 26 15.28 -8.87 0.41
CA ALA A 26 15.32 -10.18 -0.24
C ALA A 26 15.80 -11.29 0.70
N GLY A 27 16.81 -11.00 1.55
CA GLY A 27 17.27 -11.92 2.59
C GLY A 27 16.18 -12.22 3.63
N ALA A 28 15.44 -11.20 4.08
CA ALA A 28 14.32 -11.38 5.00
C ALA A 28 13.19 -12.22 4.39
N CYS A 29 12.95 -12.11 3.08
CA CYS A 29 11.99 -12.97 2.37
C CYS A 29 12.48 -14.43 2.34
N ALA A 30 13.76 -14.65 2.02
CA ALA A 30 14.37 -15.98 1.99
C ALA A 30 14.36 -16.65 3.37
N ASP A 31 14.65 -15.92 4.44
CA ASP A 31 14.61 -16.41 5.83
C ASP A 31 13.20 -16.87 6.26
N MET A 32 12.15 -16.41 5.57
CA MET A 32 10.74 -16.70 5.86
C MET A 32 10.06 -17.55 4.76
N ASP A 33 10.83 -18.13 3.84
CA ASP A 33 10.34 -18.91 2.69
C ASP A 33 9.28 -18.15 1.84
N MET A 34 9.39 -16.83 1.74
CA MET A 34 8.52 -16.00 0.91
C MET A 34 9.08 -15.89 -0.53
N PRO A 35 8.38 -16.42 -1.55
CA PRO A 35 8.90 -16.48 -2.92
C PRO A 35 8.80 -15.14 -3.67
N ALA A 36 8.04 -14.18 -3.15
CA ALA A 36 7.85 -12.86 -3.74
C ALA A 36 7.65 -11.80 -2.66
N VAL A 37 7.84 -10.54 -3.03
CA VAL A 37 7.52 -9.37 -2.20
C VAL A 37 7.25 -8.17 -3.09
N ALA A 38 6.32 -7.29 -2.69
CA ALA A 38 6.15 -5.99 -3.32
C ALA A 38 6.88 -4.89 -2.55
N VAL A 39 7.50 -3.98 -3.29
CA VAL A 39 7.93 -2.68 -2.77
C VAL A 39 6.96 -1.64 -3.29
N THR A 40 6.38 -0.87 -2.35
CA THR A 40 5.33 0.12 -2.61
C THR A 40 5.66 1.41 -1.89
N ASP A 41 6.85 1.95 -2.17
CA ASP A 41 7.29 3.20 -1.56
C ASP A 41 6.29 4.33 -1.83
N LYS A 42 6.24 5.30 -0.91
CA LYS A 42 5.26 6.39 -0.97
C LYS A 42 5.67 7.40 -2.03
N ASN A 43 4.76 7.63 -2.99
CA ASN A 43 4.84 8.64 -4.03
C ASN A 43 6.13 8.59 -4.86
N ASN A 44 6.81 7.43 -4.92
CA ASN A 44 8.03 7.29 -5.70
C ASN A 44 8.29 5.86 -6.17
N LEU A 45 9.02 5.73 -7.27
CA LEU A 45 9.55 4.49 -7.82
C LEU A 45 11.09 4.46 -7.79
N PHE A 46 11.73 5.20 -6.88
CA PHE A 46 13.19 5.37 -6.88
C PHE A 46 13.93 4.04 -6.73
N ALA A 47 13.37 3.14 -5.93
CA ALA A 47 13.92 1.82 -5.66
C ALA A 47 13.73 0.81 -6.81
N ALA A 48 12.86 1.08 -7.79
CA ALA A 48 12.30 0.03 -8.67
C ALA A 48 13.36 -0.82 -9.38
N LEU A 49 14.39 -0.19 -9.97
CA LEU A 49 15.46 -0.91 -10.66
C LEU A 49 16.37 -1.68 -9.69
N GLU A 50 16.82 -1.02 -8.62
CA GLU A 50 17.72 -1.64 -7.64
C GLU A 50 17.03 -2.81 -6.93
N PHE A 51 15.76 -2.63 -6.56
CA PHE A 51 14.91 -3.65 -5.98
C PHE A 51 14.75 -4.87 -6.89
N SER A 52 14.41 -4.63 -8.16
CA SER A 52 14.19 -5.70 -9.15
C SER A 52 15.42 -6.60 -9.28
N ILE A 53 16.61 -6.00 -9.34
CA ILE A 53 17.88 -6.73 -9.44
C ILE A 53 18.15 -7.51 -8.15
N TYR A 54 18.07 -6.86 -6.98
CA TYR A 54 18.39 -7.52 -5.71
C TYR A 54 17.45 -8.67 -5.35
N ALA A 55 16.15 -8.51 -5.62
CA ALA A 55 15.18 -9.57 -5.37
C ALA A 55 15.43 -10.75 -6.32
N ALA A 56 15.57 -10.48 -7.63
CA ALA A 56 15.80 -11.52 -8.63
C ALA A 56 17.12 -12.29 -8.39
N ASP A 57 18.21 -11.60 -8.05
CA ASP A 57 19.51 -12.23 -7.73
C ASP A 57 19.42 -13.15 -6.50
N ALA A 58 18.49 -12.88 -5.58
CA ALA A 58 18.21 -13.70 -4.40
C ALA A 58 17.16 -14.79 -4.63
N GLY A 59 16.63 -14.93 -5.85
CA GLY A 59 15.56 -15.90 -6.16
C GLY A 59 14.18 -15.52 -5.62
N VAL A 60 13.98 -14.26 -5.25
CA VAL A 60 12.69 -13.70 -4.81
C VAL A 60 12.08 -12.91 -5.95
N GLN A 61 10.83 -13.19 -6.31
CA GLN A 61 10.12 -12.44 -7.35
C GLN A 61 9.85 -11.00 -6.88
N PRO A 62 10.39 -9.98 -7.58
CA PRO A 62 10.03 -8.60 -7.30
C PRO A 62 8.63 -8.28 -7.84
N ILE A 63 7.82 -7.61 -7.03
CA ILE A 63 6.56 -7.00 -7.46
C ILE A 63 6.73 -5.48 -7.35
N ILE A 64 6.71 -4.79 -8.49
CA ILE A 64 6.89 -3.34 -8.52
C ILE A 64 5.55 -2.68 -8.26
N GLY A 65 5.50 -1.81 -7.26
CA GLY A 65 4.35 -0.97 -6.99
C GLY A 65 4.72 0.38 -6.40
N CYS A 66 3.71 1.16 -6.05
CA CYS A 66 3.85 2.44 -5.39
C CYS A 66 2.58 2.73 -4.59
N GLN A 67 2.76 3.28 -3.38
CA GLN A 67 1.64 3.88 -2.67
C GLN A 67 1.48 5.32 -3.17
N PHE A 68 0.34 5.63 -3.78
CA PHE A 68 0.02 6.97 -4.26
C PHE A 68 -0.90 7.68 -3.28
N ASP A 69 -0.60 8.94 -2.99
CA ASP A 69 -1.58 9.85 -2.39
C ASP A 69 -2.59 10.26 -3.48
N LEU A 70 -3.83 9.80 -3.34
CA LEU A 70 -4.93 10.13 -4.24
C LEU A 70 -5.72 11.29 -3.65
N ALA A 71 -5.82 12.38 -4.42
CA ALA A 71 -6.78 13.43 -4.14
C ALA A 71 -8.19 12.94 -4.49
N PHE A 72 -9.06 12.88 -3.48
CA PHE A 72 -10.45 12.47 -3.66
C PHE A 72 -11.37 13.34 -2.80
N GLU A 73 -12.53 13.71 -3.33
CA GLU A 73 -13.58 14.37 -2.57
C GLU A 73 -14.90 13.62 -2.72
N ASP A 74 -15.70 13.62 -1.65
CA ASP A 74 -17.07 13.12 -1.66
C ASP A 74 -17.90 13.81 -0.55
N PRO A 75 -18.73 14.84 -0.86
CA PRO A 75 -18.86 15.55 -2.14
C PRO A 75 -17.77 16.63 -2.35
N PRO A 76 -17.57 17.13 -3.58
CA PRO A 76 -16.59 18.18 -3.85
C PRO A 76 -16.86 19.50 -3.11
N ALA A 77 -15.81 20.14 -2.58
CA ALA A 77 -15.91 21.40 -1.86
C ALA A 77 -15.07 22.49 -2.55
N PRO A 78 -15.67 23.54 -3.15
CA PRO A 78 -14.94 24.53 -3.94
C PRO A 78 -13.82 25.27 -3.20
N ASP A 79 -13.96 25.41 -1.88
CA ASP A 79 -13.11 26.27 -1.05
C ASP A 79 -12.11 25.51 -0.18
N LYS A 80 -11.98 24.17 -0.35
CA LYS A 80 -11.06 23.35 0.43
C LYS A 80 -10.24 22.44 -0.48
N PRO A 81 -8.94 22.23 -0.18
CA PRO A 81 -8.18 21.19 -0.86
C PRO A 81 -8.80 19.82 -0.60
N ALA A 82 -8.85 18.99 -1.63
CA ALA A 82 -9.25 17.60 -1.53
C ALA A 82 -8.40 16.87 -0.48
N PRO A 83 -8.99 16.07 0.41
CA PRO A 83 -8.22 15.19 1.26
C PRO A 83 -7.43 14.19 0.39
N LEU A 84 -6.27 13.81 0.91
CA LEU A 84 -5.40 12.82 0.30
C LEU A 84 -5.55 11.52 1.06
N ALA A 85 -5.82 10.44 0.34
CA ALA A 85 -5.79 9.10 0.90
C ALA A 85 -4.85 8.20 0.10
N PRO A 86 -4.11 7.31 0.77
CA PRO A 86 -3.26 6.35 0.10
C PRO A 86 -4.09 5.33 -0.67
N ILE A 87 -3.60 4.97 -1.86
CA ILE A 87 -3.96 3.74 -2.57
C ILE A 87 -2.67 3.02 -2.96
N VAL A 88 -2.72 1.70 -3.13
CA VAL A 88 -1.55 0.93 -3.57
C VAL A 88 -1.79 0.43 -4.98
N LEU A 89 -0.86 0.75 -5.88
CA LEU A 89 -0.90 0.33 -7.27
C LEU A 89 0.29 -0.58 -7.57
N LEU A 90 0.03 -1.75 -8.17
CA LEU A 90 1.03 -2.77 -8.52
C LEU A 90 1.05 -3.00 -10.03
N ALA A 91 2.23 -3.10 -10.63
CA ALA A 91 2.38 -3.39 -12.05
C ALA A 91 2.21 -4.89 -12.33
N GLN A 92 1.28 -5.26 -13.22
CA GLN A 92 1.16 -6.64 -13.69
C GLN A 92 2.16 -6.98 -14.80
N SER A 93 2.45 -5.99 -15.65
CA SER A 93 3.23 -6.12 -16.90
C SER A 93 4.14 -4.91 -17.11
N GLU A 94 4.90 -4.90 -18.21
CA GLU A 94 5.66 -3.71 -18.64
C GLU A 94 4.74 -2.51 -18.89
N VAL A 95 3.55 -2.73 -19.47
CA VAL A 95 2.53 -1.68 -19.69
C VAL A 95 2.07 -1.11 -18.35
N GLY A 96 1.79 -1.98 -17.37
CA GLY A 96 1.46 -1.57 -16.01
C GLY A 96 2.57 -0.73 -15.38
N TYR A 97 3.83 -1.14 -15.53
CA TYR A 97 4.98 -0.39 -15.01
C TYR A 97 5.13 0.98 -15.68
N GLU A 98 4.96 1.07 -17.00
CA GLU A 98 4.95 2.36 -17.70
C GLU A 98 3.84 3.29 -17.22
N ASN A 99 2.65 2.73 -16.93
CA ASN A 99 1.56 3.48 -16.34
C ASN A 99 1.88 3.97 -14.92
N LEU A 100 2.52 3.15 -14.08
CA LEU A 100 3.01 3.59 -12.78
C LEU A 100 4.05 4.73 -12.92
N MET A 101 4.95 4.67 -13.92
CA MET A 101 5.90 5.76 -14.18
C MET A 101 5.23 7.06 -14.62
N LYS A 102 4.17 6.98 -15.44
CA LYS A 102 3.37 8.15 -15.82
C LYS A 102 2.67 8.76 -14.60
N LEU A 103 2.01 7.94 -13.79
CA LEU A 103 1.39 8.38 -12.52
C LEU A 103 2.41 8.99 -11.57
N ASN A 104 3.60 8.39 -11.47
CA ASN A 104 4.69 8.92 -10.66
C ASN A 104 5.16 10.30 -11.15
N SER A 105 5.14 10.53 -12.46
CA SER A 105 5.42 11.87 -13.02
C SER A 105 4.28 12.84 -12.71
N CYS A 106 3.02 12.39 -12.81
CA CYS A 106 1.83 13.18 -12.46
C CYS A 106 1.80 13.65 -11.01
N LEU A 107 2.53 13.02 -10.08
CA LEU A 107 2.67 13.47 -8.69
C LEU A 107 3.34 14.84 -8.57
N TYR A 108 4.29 15.15 -9.46
CA TYR A 108 5.20 16.29 -9.31
C TYR A 108 5.01 17.37 -10.38
N VAL A 109 4.46 17.02 -11.54
CA VAL A 109 4.23 17.96 -12.65
C VAL A 109 3.02 18.85 -12.38
N ASP A 110 3.18 20.15 -12.65
CA ASP A 110 2.12 21.18 -12.64
C ASP A 110 1.30 21.29 -11.32
N LYS A 111 1.91 21.02 -10.16
CA LYS A 111 1.22 21.03 -8.86
C LYS A 111 1.04 22.40 -8.20
N GLY A 112 1.69 23.44 -8.71
CA GLY A 112 1.50 24.81 -8.18
C GLY A 112 1.73 24.94 -6.66
N GLY A 113 2.59 24.10 -6.07
CA GLY A 113 2.87 24.07 -4.63
C GLY A 113 1.97 23.14 -3.80
N ALA A 114 1.03 22.41 -4.42
CA ALA A 114 0.30 21.34 -3.75
C ALA A 114 1.23 20.18 -3.35
N LEU A 115 0.81 19.40 -2.35
CA LEU A 115 1.49 18.15 -1.98
C LEU A 115 1.49 17.18 -3.17
N PRO A 116 2.49 16.28 -3.28
CA PRO A 116 2.51 15.24 -4.30
C PRO A 116 1.24 14.39 -4.22
N GLN A 117 0.44 14.40 -5.29
CA GLN A 117 -0.85 13.72 -5.34
C GLN A 117 -1.22 13.39 -6.78
N ILE A 118 -1.93 12.29 -7.01
CA ILE A 118 -2.60 12.01 -8.29
C ILE A 118 -4.09 12.35 -8.18
N THR A 119 -4.72 12.70 -9.29
CA THR A 119 -6.19 12.86 -9.35
C THR A 119 -6.85 11.56 -9.75
N PHE A 120 -8.16 11.44 -9.46
CA PHE A 120 -8.96 10.31 -9.93
C PHE A 120 -8.96 10.16 -11.46
N GLU A 121 -8.92 11.29 -12.18
CA GLU A 121 -8.81 11.32 -13.64
C GLU A 121 -7.47 10.76 -14.12
N GLN A 122 -6.36 11.23 -13.55
CA GLN A 122 -5.01 10.73 -13.89
C GLN A 122 -4.89 9.23 -13.62
N MET A 123 -5.42 8.77 -12.48
CA MET A 123 -5.49 7.34 -12.15
C MET A 123 -6.27 6.55 -13.21
N THR A 124 -7.44 7.06 -13.62
CA THR A 124 -8.28 6.42 -14.65
C THR A 124 -7.55 6.31 -16.00
N GLN A 125 -6.82 7.36 -16.40
CA GLN A 125 -6.07 7.39 -17.66
C GLN A 125 -4.89 6.41 -17.70
N HIS A 126 -4.41 5.94 -16.54
CA HIS A 126 -3.22 5.10 -16.41
C HIS A 126 -3.50 3.83 -15.58
N ALA A 127 -4.69 3.25 -15.71
CA ALA A 127 -5.12 2.05 -14.98
C ALA A 127 -4.90 0.71 -15.72
N GLU A 128 -4.51 0.76 -17.00
CA GLU A 128 -4.25 -0.45 -17.80
C GLU A 128 -3.10 -1.26 -17.20
N ASP A 129 -3.30 -2.57 -17.04
CA ASP A 129 -2.34 -3.52 -16.47
C ASP A 129 -1.82 -3.16 -15.06
N VAL A 130 -2.59 -2.37 -14.31
CA VAL A 130 -2.31 -2.02 -12.91
C VAL A 130 -3.33 -2.70 -11.99
N ILE A 131 -2.85 -3.36 -10.94
CA ILE A 131 -3.65 -3.84 -9.81
C ILE A 131 -3.77 -2.73 -8.78
N CYS A 132 -4.96 -2.55 -8.22
CA CYS A 132 -5.25 -1.58 -7.16
C CYS A 132 -5.66 -2.28 -5.87
N LEU A 133 -4.99 -1.94 -4.78
CA LEU A 133 -5.45 -2.21 -3.41
C LEU A 133 -6.02 -0.92 -2.84
N THR A 134 -7.21 -0.99 -2.21
CA THR A 134 -8.02 0.19 -1.85
C THR A 134 -7.41 1.14 -0.83
N GLY A 135 -6.26 0.83 -0.23
CA GLY A 135 -5.55 1.69 0.71
C GLY A 135 -5.80 1.40 2.19
N GLY A 136 -6.63 0.40 2.50
CA GLY A 136 -7.02 0.02 3.86
C GLY A 136 -7.88 1.08 4.54
N ALA A 137 -7.84 1.11 5.87
CA ALA A 137 -8.67 2.01 6.68
C ALA A 137 -8.46 3.50 6.35
N LEU A 138 -7.25 3.87 5.93
CA LEU A 138 -6.91 5.25 5.55
C LEU A 138 -7.14 5.55 4.06
N GLY A 139 -7.45 4.53 3.25
CA GLY A 139 -7.78 4.72 1.83
C GLY A 139 -9.12 5.44 1.62
N PRO A 140 -9.46 5.84 0.38
CA PRO A 140 -10.66 6.62 0.08
C PRO A 140 -11.96 5.99 0.59
N VAL A 141 -12.12 4.67 0.40
CA VAL A 141 -13.30 3.92 0.87
C VAL A 141 -13.30 3.82 2.40
N GLY A 142 -12.12 3.64 3.00
CA GLY A 142 -11.94 3.56 4.46
C GLY A 142 -12.32 4.86 5.16
N GLU A 143 -11.83 6.00 4.68
CA GLU A 143 -12.20 7.31 5.25
C GLU A 143 -13.70 7.57 5.22
N ILE A 144 -14.40 7.16 4.15
CA ILE A 144 -15.85 7.31 4.04
C ILE A 144 -16.57 6.36 5.02
N LEU A 145 -16.10 5.12 5.17
CA LEU A 145 -16.63 4.16 6.14
C LEU A 145 -16.44 4.61 7.58
N GLN A 146 -15.29 5.22 7.92
CA GLN A 146 -15.04 5.78 9.26
C GLN A 146 -16.06 6.86 9.65
N ARG A 147 -16.67 7.55 8.68
CA ARG A 147 -17.73 8.54 8.89
C ARG A 147 -19.13 7.92 8.99
N GLY A 148 -19.25 6.59 8.89
CA GLY A 148 -20.52 5.87 8.88
C GLY A 148 -21.29 5.95 7.55
N ALA A 149 -20.69 6.48 6.48
CA ALA A 149 -21.37 6.76 5.22
C ALA A 149 -21.30 5.57 4.24
N ARG A 150 -21.86 4.41 4.63
CA ARG A 150 -21.77 3.14 3.85
C ARG A 150 -22.23 3.27 2.39
N ALA A 151 -23.30 4.02 2.11
CA ALA A 151 -23.79 4.19 0.75
C ALA A 151 -22.80 4.95 -0.14
N ALA A 152 -22.14 5.99 0.39
CA ALA A 152 -21.08 6.71 -0.30
C ALA A 152 -19.83 5.83 -0.47
N ALA A 153 -19.48 5.03 0.54
CA ALA A 153 -18.37 4.08 0.44
C ALA A 153 -18.61 3.05 -0.68
N LYS A 154 -19.84 2.53 -0.81
CA LYS A 154 -20.23 1.64 -1.91
C LYS A 154 -20.11 2.35 -3.27
N ALA A 155 -20.59 3.59 -3.38
CA ALA A 155 -20.49 4.37 -4.62
C ALA A 155 -19.02 4.63 -4.99
N LYS A 156 -18.16 4.96 -4.02
CA LYS A 156 -16.73 5.14 -4.24
C LYS A 156 -16.07 3.84 -4.69
N LEU A 157 -16.36 2.72 -4.01
CA LEU A 157 -15.83 1.41 -4.37
C LEU A 157 -16.30 0.98 -5.77
N GLN A 158 -17.51 1.33 -6.18
CA GLN A 158 -18.01 1.09 -7.55
C GLN A 158 -17.18 1.85 -8.58
N GLN A 159 -16.80 3.11 -8.31
CA GLN A 159 -15.94 3.88 -9.21
C GLN A 159 -14.57 3.21 -9.38
N PHE A 160 -13.99 2.67 -8.31
CA PHE A 160 -12.76 1.88 -8.41
C PHE A 160 -12.97 0.59 -9.22
N LEU A 161 -14.10 -0.09 -9.02
CA LEU A 161 -14.43 -1.32 -9.72
C LEU A 161 -14.60 -1.09 -11.23
N ASP A 162 -15.20 0.03 -11.63
CA ASP A 162 -15.38 0.38 -13.04
C ASP A 162 -14.03 0.61 -13.75
N ILE A 163 -13.02 1.10 -13.01
CA ILE A 163 -11.67 1.38 -13.52
C ILE A 163 -10.80 0.13 -13.57
N PHE A 164 -10.68 -0.56 -12.43
CA PHE A 164 -9.72 -1.65 -12.26
C PHE A 164 -10.33 -3.03 -12.54
N GLN A 165 -11.66 -3.15 -12.54
CA GLN A 165 -12.38 -4.38 -12.85
C GLN A 165 -11.87 -5.55 -11.99
N ASP A 166 -11.42 -6.63 -12.62
CA ASP A 166 -10.86 -7.83 -11.99
C ASP A 166 -9.48 -7.60 -11.32
N ARG A 167 -8.93 -6.39 -11.41
CA ARG A 167 -7.65 -5.96 -10.81
C ARG A 167 -7.84 -5.12 -9.54
N LEU A 168 -9.06 -5.06 -8.99
CA LEU A 168 -9.36 -4.36 -7.74
C LEU A 168 -9.43 -5.33 -6.56
N TYR A 169 -8.77 -4.97 -5.45
CA TYR A 169 -8.84 -5.72 -4.20
C TYR A 169 -9.15 -4.79 -3.04
N VAL A 170 -10.08 -5.19 -2.18
CA VAL A 170 -10.37 -4.50 -0.93
C VAL A 170 -9.33 -4.89 0.10
N GLU A 171 -8.50 -3.92 0.48
CA GLU A 171 -7.36 -4.11 1.37
C GLU A 171 -7.79 -4.13 2.85
N LEU A 172 -7.40 -5.18 3.57
CA LEU A 172 -7.56 -5.31 5.01
C LEU A 172 -6.20 -5.32 5.70
N GLN A 173 -6.15 -4.62 6.84
CA GLN A 173 -4.97 -4.49 7.67
C GLN A 173 -5.39 -4.69 9.13
N ARG A 174 -4.54 -5.36 9.91
CA ARG A 174 -4.79 -5.61 11.33
C ARG A 174 -3.53 -5.34 12.14
N HIS A 175 -3.59 -4.33 13.00
CA HIS A 175 -2.46 -3.89 13.83
C HIS A 175 -2.82 -3.92 15.33
N PRO A 176 -3.11 -5.10 15.90
CA PRO A 176 -3.59 -5.21 17.28
C PRO A 176 -2.58 -4.67 18.30
N GLY A 177 -3.04 -3.77 19.16
CA GLY A 177 -2.34 -3.29 20.35
C GLY A 177 -3.02 -3.74 21.65
N GLU A 178 -2.64 -3.15 22.77
CA GLU A 178 -3.17 -3.49 24.10
C GLU A 178 -4.69 -3.32 24.21
N ASN A 179 -5.25 -2.34 23.48
CA ASN A 179 -6.69 -2.03 23.48
C ASN A 179 -7.44 -2.64 22.29
N GLY A 180 -6.84 -3.61 21.59
CA GLY A 180 -7.39 -4.20 20.36
C GLY A 180 -6.92 -3.49 19.09
N LEU A 181 -7.72 -3.56 18.03
CA LEU A 181 -7.42 -2.91 16.76
C LEU A 181 -7.47 -1.38 16.88
N PRO A 182 -6.64 -0.64 16.12
CA PRO A 182 -6.77 0.80 15.93
C PRO A 182 -8.20 1.18 15.54
N GLU A 183 -8.68 2.32 16.03
CA GLU A 183 -10.07 2.76 15.82
C GLU A 183 -10.46 2.83 14.34
N ALA A 184 -9.55 3.27 13.47
CA ALA A 184 -9.78 3.32 12.02
C ALA A 184 -10.00 1.91 11.42
N GLU A 185 -9.20 0.91 11.80
CA GLU A 185 -9.35 -0.48 11.34
C GLU A 185 -10.64 -1.09 11.88
N LYS A 186 -10.91 -0.89 13.18
CA LYS A 186 -12.13 -1.37 13.84
C LYS A 186 -13.40 -0.78 13.22
N ALA A 187 -13.37 0.49 12.83
CA ALA A 187 -14.51 1.19 12.23
C ALA A 187 -14.77 0.77 10.78
N THR A 188 -13.78 0.20 10.08
CA THR A 188 -13.85 -0.03 8.63
C THR A 188 -13.91 -1.51 8.23
N GLU A 189 -13.27 -2.42 8.97
CA GLU A 189 -13.11 -3.83 8.59
C GLU A 189 -14.45 -4.51 8.24
N ARG A 190 -15.46 -4.37 9.12
CA ARG A 190 -16.79 -4.95 8.85
C ARG A 190 -17.42 -4.40 7.57
N GLY A 191 -17.31 -3.08 7.36
CA GLY A 191 -17.84 -2.43 6.16
C GLY A 191 -17.13 -2.88 4.90
N PHE A 192 -15.81 -3.06 4.95
CA PHE A 192 -15.02 -3.62 3.85
C PHE A 192 -15.45 -5.03 3.49
N ILE A 193 -15.55 -5.92 4.48
CA ILE A 193 -15.96 -7.31 4.26
C ILE A 193 -17.37 -7.39 3.66
N GLU A 194 -18.33 -6.67 4.24
CA GLU A 194 -19.71 -6.64 3.74
C GLU A 194 -19.80 -6.10 2.31
N LEU A 195 -19.09 -5.02 1.99
CA LEU A 195 -19.09 -4.44 0.64
C LEU A 195 -18.36 -5.32 -0.38
N ALA A 196 -17.22 -5.91 0.00
CA ALA A 196 -16.46 -6.83 -0.84
C ALA A 196 -17.33 -8.03 -1.25
N TYR A 197 -18.03 -8.64 -0.30
CA TYR A 197 -18.96 -9.74 -0.61
C TYR A 197 -20.19 -9.29 -1.40
N GLU A 198 -20.78 -8.15 -1.07
CA GLU A 198 -21.95 -7.61 -1.78
C GLU A 198 -21.63 -7.30 -3.26
N MET A 199 -20.41 -6.83 -3.54
CA MET A 199 -19.98 -6.40 -4.87
C MET A 199 -19.13 -7.45 -5.60
N ASN A 200 -18.87 -8.60 -4.96
CA ASN A 200 -18.01 -9.67 -5.46
C ASN A 200 -16.58 -9.19 -5.82
N ILE A 201 -15.99 -8.38 -4.93
CA ILE A 201 -14.61 -7.88 -5.05
C ILE A 201 -13.73 -8.68 -4.07
N PRO A 202 -12.58 -9.21 -4.50
CA PRO A 202 -11.70 -9.98 -3.62
C PRO A 202 -11.12 -9.15 -2.48
N LEU A 203 -10.99 -9.77 -1.30
CA LEU A 203 -10.29 -9.23 -0.14
C LEU A 203 -8.79 -9.53 -0.24
N VAL A 204 -7.93 -8.65 0.26
CA VAL A 204 -6.49 -8.91 0.35
C VAL A 204 -5.94 -8.43 1.69
N ALA A 205 -5.14 -9.27 2.34
CA ALA A 205 -4.48 -8.93 3.58
C ALA A 205 -3.12 -8.26 3.30
N THR A 206 -2.85 -7.13 3.94
CA THR A 206 -1.52 -6.51 3.97
C THR A 206 -1.17 -6.13 5.41
N ASN A 207 0.08 -5.70 5.63
CA ASN A 207 0.56 -5.28 6.95
C ASN A 207 1.19 -3.88 6.96
N ASP A 208 1.08 -3.13 5.85
CA ASP A 208 1.66 -1.78 5.66
C ASP A 208 3.04 -1.64 6.33
N VAL A 209 4.03 -2.39 5.83
CA VAL A 209 5.29 -2.59 6.54
C VAL A 209 6.20 -1.37 6.40
N TYR A 210 6.71 -0.85 7.52
CA TYR A 210 7.72 0.24 7.50
C TYR A 210 9.07 -0.17 8.09
N PHE A 211 9.15 -1.25 8.86
CA PHE A 211 10.39 -1.65 9.54
C PHE A 211 10.55 -3.17 9.65
N PRO A 212 11.78 -3.69 9.82
CA PRO A 212 12.02 -5.13 9.77
C PRO A 212 11.47 -5.91 10.98
N ASN A 213 11.38 -5.30 12.16
CA ASN A 213 10.90 -5.97 13.38
C ASN A 213 10.37 -4.94 14.39
N SER A 214 9.56 -5.40 15.35
CA SER A 214 8.91 -4.54 16.35
C SER A 214 9.89 -3.72 17.22
N LYS A 215 11.15 -4.15 17.39
CA LYS A 215 12.16 -3.39 18.15
C LYS A 215 12.59 -2.10 17.45
N MET A 216 12.35 -1.98 16.15
CA MET A 216 12.63 -0.77 15.37
C MET A 216 11.54 0.31 15.52
N TYR A 217 10.44 0.00 16.21
CA TYR A 217 9.31 0.93 16.36
C TYR A 217 9.71 2.28 16.94
N GLU A 218 10.47 2.32 18.05
CA GLU A 218 10.89 3.59 18.68
C GLU A 218 11.79 4.43 17.76
N ALA A 219 12.67 3.78 17.00
CA ALA A 219 13.51 4.45 16.02
C ALA A 219 12.70 5.00 14.84
N HIS A 220 11.67 4.27 14.42
CA HIS A 220 10.74 4.69 13.38
C HIS A 220 9.83 5.84 13.83
N ASP A 221 9.37 5.83 15.08
CA ASP A 221 8.59 6.91 15.67
C ASP A 221 9.39 8.23 15.69
N ALA A 222 10.68 8.16 16.05
CA ALA A 222 11.58 9.29 15.94
C ALA A 222 11.76 9.80 14.49
N LEU A 223 11.78 8.89 13.50
CA LEU A 223 11.83 9.26 12.08
C LEU A 223 10.59 10.06 11.65
N ILE A 224 9.40 9.64 12.07
CA ILE A 224 8.15 10.38 11.80
C ILE A 224 8.20 11.77 12.46
N CYS A 225 8.69 11.87 13.69
CA CYS A 225 8.88 13.17 14.34
C CYS A 225 9.78 14.12 13.53
N ILE A 226 10.87 13.60 12.97
CA ILE A 226 11.76 14.38 12.09
C ILE A 226 11.01 14.84 10.84
N ALA A 227 10.21 13.95 10.23
CA ALA A 227 9.43 14.25 9.03
C ALA A 227 8.40 15.37 9.26
N GLU A 228 7.74 15.35 10.41
CA GLU A 228 6.65 16.28 10.75
C GLU A 228 7.11 17.54 11.50
N GLY A 229 8.39 17.63 11.85
CA GLY A 229 8.89 18.69 12.73
C GLY A 229 8.25 18.64 14.13
N ALA A 230 7.89 17.44 14.58
CA ALA A 230 7.25 17.15 15.87
C ALA A 230 8.27 16.62 16.89
N TYR A 231 7.88 16.58 18.17
CA TYR A 231 8.71 16.01 19.24
C TYR A 231 8.15 14.67 19.72
N VAL A 232 9.04 13.76 20.13
CA VAL A 232 8.65 12.42 20.62
C VAL A 232 7.83 12.54 21.91
N ASP A 233 8.17 13.49 22.78
CA ASP A 233 7.56 13.72 24.09
C ASP A 233 6.38 14.72 24.09
N GLN A 234 5.95 15.18 22.91
CA GLN A 234 4.85 16.14 22.83
C GLN A 234 3.52 15.54 23.28
N GLN A 235 2.72 16.35 23.97
CA GLN A 235 1.44 15.91 24.55
C GLN A 235 0.27 16.00 23.54
N THR A 236 0.41 16.82 22.51
CA THR A 236 -0.61 16.96 21.45
C THR A 236 -0.59 15.74 20.52
N PRO A 237 -1.77 15.26 20.06
CA PRO A 237 -1.84 14.19 19.09
C PRO A 237 -0.95 14.47 17.87
N ARG A 238 -0.22 13.44 17.42
CA ARG A 238 0.54 13.43 16.17
C ARG A 238 0.37 12.12 15.45
N ARG A 239 0.82 12.09 14.20
CA ARG A 239 0.97 10.84 13.47
C ARG A 239 1.99 9.97 14.21
N ARG A 240 1.62 8.71 14.36
CA ARG A 240 2.48 7.62 14.80
C ARG A 240 1.90 6.33 14.28
N LEU A 241 2.77 5.38 14.02
CA LEU A 241 2.40 4.02 13.67
C LEU A 241 2.20 3.19 14.92
N THR A 242 1.92 1.90 14.75
CA THR A 242 1.96 0.93 15.85
C THR A 242 3.21 0.07 15.71
N ALA A 243 3.63 -0.59 16.79
CA ALA A 243 4.73 -1.56 16.74
C ALA A 243 4.41 -2.80 15.86
N GLN A 244 3.19 -2.92 15.32
CA GLN A 244 2.73 -4.02 14.46
C GLN A 244 3.07 -3.81 12.98
N HIS A 245 3.55 -2.64 12.58
CA HIS A 245 3.94 -2.32 11.19
C HIS A 245 5.30 -2.90 10.77
N TYR A 246 5.70 -4.03 11.36
CA TYR A 246 6.93 -4.73 11.00
C TYR A 246 6.73 -5.79 9.91
N PHE A 247 7.82 -6.29 9.34
CA PHE A 247 7.81 -7.37 8.37
C PHE A 247 7.46 -8.73 9.02
N LYS A 248 6.15 -8.96 9.24
CA LYS A 248 5.59 -10.19 9.84
C LYS A 248 5.88 -11.42 8.99
N SER A 249 6.08 -12.56 9.64
CA SER A 249 6.17 -13.87 8.99
C SER A 249 4.81 -14.33 8.42
N PRO A 250 4.80 -15.24 7.43
CA PRO A 250 3.57 -15.85 6.93
C PRO A 250 2.73 -16.54 8.00
N GLN A 251 3.35 -17.06 9.07
CA GLN A 251 2.66 -17.71 10.18
C GLN A 251 1.96 -16.70 11.10
N GLU A 252 2.59 -15.56 11.36
CA GLU A 252 1.97 -14.46 12.11
C GLU A 252 0.76 -13.91 11.34
N MET A 253 0.90 -13.69 10.02
CA MET A 253 -0.21 -13.24 9.18
C MET A 253 -1.33 -14.28 9.09
N ALA A 254 -0.99 -15.56 8.98
CA ALA A 254 -1.99 -16.65 9.01
C ALA A 254 -2.75 -16.73 10.33
N THR A 255 -2.08 -16.45 11.46
CA THR A 255 -2.74 -16.39 12.76
C THR A 255 -3.66 -15.18 12.84
N LEU A 256 -3.22 -14.04 12.32
CA LEU A 256 -3.95 -12.77 12.36
C LEU A 256 -5.21 -12.77 11.49
N PHE A 257 -5.20 -13.50 10.38
CA PHE A 257 -6.30 -13.63 9.42
C PHE A 257 -6.87 -15.06 9.36
N ALA A 258 -6.82 -15.80 10.47
CA ALA A 258 -7.29 -17.19 10.52
C ALA A 258 -8.80 -17.34 10.19
N ASP A 259 -9.58 -16.28 10.40
CA ASP A 259 -10.99 -16.14 10.05
C ASP A 259 -11.25 -15.75 8.59
N LEU A 260 -10.24 -15.26 7.86
CA LEU A 260 -10.32 -14.80 6.47
C LEU A 260 -9.12 -15.33 5.64
N PRO A 261 -8.97 -16.67 5.48
CA PRO A 261 -7.85 -17.26 4.75
C PRO A 261 -7.77 -16.78 3.29
N GLU A 262 -8.91 -16.48 2.65
CA GLU A 262 -8.97 -15.98 1.28
C GLU A 262 -8.22 -14.66 1.10
N ALA A 263 -8.16 -13.82 2.13
CA ALA A 263 -7.41 -12.56 2.09
C ALA A 263 -5.89 -12.80 1.98
N LEU A 264 -5.39 -13.91 2.54
CA LEU A 264 -3.99 -14.33 2.41
C LEU A 264 -3.74 -15.03 1.08
N GLU A 265 -4.66 -15.88 0.62
CA GLU A 265 -4.56 -16.58 -0.66
C GLU A 265 -4.49 -15.59 -1.84
N ASN A 266 -5.29 -14.51 -1.78
CA ASN A 266 -5.25 -13.45 -2.78
C ASN A 266 -3.90 -12.71 -2.84
N THR A 267 -3.09 -12.71 -1.76
CA THR A 267 -1.72 -12.17 -1.84
C THR A 267 -0.84 -12.97 -2.79
N VAL A 268 -1.05 -14.29 -2.84
CA VAL A 268 -0.32 -15.21 -3.71
C VAL A 268 -0.83 -15.11 -5.15
N GLU A 269 -2.13 -14.98 -5.32
CA GLU A 269 -2.75 -14.79 -6.63
C GLU A 269 -2.30 -13.47 -7.28
N ILE A 270 -2.28 -12.36 -6.53
CA ILE A 270 -1.74 -11.07 -7.01
C ILE A 270 -0.27 -11.23 -7.40
N ALA A 271 0.54 -11.90 -6.58
CA ALA A 271 1.93 -12.13 -6.92
C ALA A 271 2.10 -12.92 -8.22
N GLN A 272 1.26 -13.92 -8.48
CA GLN A 272 1.26 -14.67 -9.73
C GLN A 272 0.84 -13.84 -10.94
N ARG A 273 0.01 -12.80 -10.74
CA ARG A 273 -0.43 -11.86 -11.78
C ARG A 273 0.61 -10.78 -12.10
N CYS A 274 1.60 -10.58 -11.24
CA CYS A 274 2.66 -9.58 -11.42
C CYS A 274 3.93 -10.19 -12.03
N ALA A 275 4.01 -10.22 -13.36
CA ALA A 275 5.07 -10.90 -14.10
C ALA A 275 6.08 -9.93 -14.78
N PHE A 276 6.39 -8.80 -14.13
CA PHE A 276 7.33 -7.82 -14.65
C PHE A 276 8.35 -7.38 -13.60
N MET A 277 9.60 -7.22 -14.03
CA MET A 277 10.69 -6.62 -13.26
C MET A 277 11.40 -5.57 -14.10
N ALA A 278 11.91 -4.52 -13.47
CA ALA A 278 12.74 -3.54 -14.14
C ALA A 278 14.11 -4.14 -14.45
N TYR A 279 14.62 -3.87 -15.64
CA TYR A 279 15.88 -4.40 -16.14
C TYR A 279 16.81 -3.28 -16.58
N ARG A 280 18.11 -3.58 -16.64
CA ARG A 280 19.11 -2.65 -17.15
C ARG A 280 18.91 -2.51 -18.65
N ARG A 281 18.87 -1.28 -19.15
CA ARG A 281 18.87 -0.98 -20.58
C ARG A 281 20.27 -0.49 -20.97
N ASP A 282 20.78 -0.99 -22.08
CA ASP A 282 22.00 -0.45 -22.66
C ASP A 282 21.76 1.01 -23.09
N PRO A 283 22.76 1.89 -23.00
CA PRO A 283 22.64 3.25 -23.49
C PRO A 283 22.27 3.26 -24.98
N ILE A 284 21.18 3.93 -25.33
CA ILE A 284 20.84 4.20 -26.73
C ILE A 284 21.70 5.40 -27.17
N LEU A 285 22.68 5.14 -28.02
CA LEU A 285 23.56 6.15 -28.64
C LEU A 285 22.88 6.87 -29.81
#